data_AF-A0ABD5SJE8-F1
#
_entry.id   AF-A0ABD5SJE8-F1
#
_cell.length_a   1.000
_cell.length_b   1.000
_cell.length_c   1.000
_cell.angle_alpha   90.00
_cell.angle_beta   90.00
_cell.angle_gamma   90.00
#
_symmetry.space_group_name_H-M   'P 1'
#
loop_
_entity.id
_entity.type
_entity.pdbx_description
1 polymer ?
#
loop_
_entity_poly.entity_id
_entity_poly.type
_entity_poly.pdbx_seq_one_letter_code
_entity_poly.pdbx_strand_id
1 'polypeptide(L)'
;MDDSLDVSQQYTFSPPIDLLSALESLNIQYLDVTETRTLVIFKTAILSLESNEGTLTTLSGAEITVYELPRHTTTDDPENEASSVIEKFIDQITSAEMTTASRHE
;
A
#
# COMPACT_ATOMS: atom_id res chain seq x y z
N MET A 1 -7.74 15.73 20.44
CA MET A 1 -6.89 14.54 20.48
C MET A 1 -6.95 14.02 19.08
N ASP A 2 -5.93 14.34 18.29
CA ASP A 2 -5.78 13.82 16.94
C ASP A 2 -5.49 12.33 17.07
N ASP A 3 -6.51 11.51 16.95
CA ASP A 3 -6.44 10.03 16.94
C ASP A 3 -5.89 9.52 15.58
N SER A 4 -5.22 10.41 14.84
CA SER A 4 -4.61 10.12 13.56
C SER A 4 -3.33 9.33 13.82
N LEU A 5 -3.36 8.04 13.51
CA LEU A 5 -2.16 7.21 13.50
C LEU A 5 -1.23 7.74 12.40
N ASP A 6 -0.30 8.62 12.73
CA ASP A 6 0.66 9.17 11.76
C ASP A 6 1.81 8.17 11.53
N VAL A 7 1.47 6.91 11.26
CA VAL A 7 2.44 5.86 10.98
C VAL A 7 2.65 5.83 9.47
N SER A 8 3.76 6.43 9.05
CA SER A 8 4.24 6.40 7.68
C SER A 8 5.50 5.57 7.55
N GLN A 9 5.62 4.83 6.46
CA GLN A 9 6.82 4.09 6.11
C GLN A 9 7.18 4.29 4.65
N GLN A 10 8.47 4.49 4.39
CA GLN A 10 9.00 4.62 3.03
C GLN A 10 9.46 3.25 2.52
N TYR A 11 9.03 2.93 1.30
CA TYR A 11 9.39 1.70 0.60
C TYR A 11 9.98 2.00 -0.76
N THR A 12 10.98 1.22 -1.14
CA THR A 12 11.61 1.26 -2.46
C THR A 12 11.36 -0.07 -3.17
N PHE A 13 10.93 0.01 -4.42
CA PHE A 13 10.66 -1.13 -5.29
C PHE A 13 11.78 -1.24 -6.33
N SER A 14 12.39 -2.41 -6.42
CA SER A 14 13.40 -2.71 -7.44
C SER A 14 13.21 -4.16 -7.89
N PRO A 15 12.68 -4.39 -9.11
CA PRO A 15 12.36 -3.40 -10.15
C PRO A 15 11.15 -2.49 -9.81
N PRO A 16 10.98 -1.34 -10.50
CA PRO A 16 9.78 -0.51 -10.39
C PRO A 16 8.52 -1.30 -10.72
N ILE A 17 7.43 -1.03 -10.02
CA ILE A 17 6.17 -1.78 -10.14
C ILE A 17 5.03 -0.93 -10.70
N ASP A 18 4.03 -1.58 -11.28
CA ASP A 18 2.76 -0.92 -11.64
C ASP A 18 1.75 -1.14 -10.51
N LEU A 19 1.71 -0.20 -9.56
CA LEU A 19 0.89 -0.32 -8.36
C LEU A 19 -0.60 -0.46 -8.69
N LEU A 20 -1.09 0.29 -9.67
CA LEU A 20 -2.51 0.25 -10.06
C LEU A 20 -2.87 -1.13 -10.62
N SER A 21 -2.04 -1.69 -11.50
CA SER A 21 -2.25 -3.04 -12.04
C SER A 21 -2.18 -4.11 -10.96
N ALA A 22 -1.25 -3.99 -10.01
CA ALA A 22 -1.15 -4.91 -8.88
C ALA A 22 -2.41 -4.86 -7.99
N LEU A 23 -2.91 -3.65 -7.68
CA LEU A 23 -4.14 -3.45 -6.91
C LEU A 23 -5.36 -4.06 -7.61
N GLU A 24 -5.52 -3.81 -8.91
CA GLU A 24 -6.59 -4.40 -9.73
C GLU A 24 -6.50 -5.93 -9.75
N SER A 25 -5.31 -6.49 -9.95
CA SER A 25 -5.05 -7.94 -9.96
C SER A 25 -5.42 -8.60 -8.63
N LEU A 26 -5.16 -7.90 -7.52
CA LEU A 26 -5.51 -8.35 -6.17
C LEU A 26 -6.96 -8.03 -5.78
N ASN A 27 -7.74 -7.39 -6.67
CA ASN A 27 -9.09 -6.90 -6.41
C ASN A 27 -9.15 -5.98 -5.17
N ILE A 28 -8.09 -5.21 -4.92
CA ILE A 28 -8.01 -4.26 -3.82
C ILE A 28 -8.67 -2.95 -4.28
N GLN A 29 -9.59 -2.44 -3.47
CA GLN A 29 -10.27 -1.17 -3.77
C GLN A 29 -9.31 -0.01 -3.53
N TYR A 30 -9.25 0.91 -4.48
CA TYR A 30 -8.46 2.13 -4.37
C TYR A 30 -9.19 3.33 -4.99
N LEU A 31 -8.72 4.52 -4.64
CA LEU A 31 -9.18 5.79 -5.19
C LEU A 31 -7.94 6.58 -5.62
N ASP A 32 -7.86 6.84 -6.92
CA ASP A 32 -6.86 7.74 -7.49
C ASP A 32 -7.17 9.19 -7.03
N VAL A 33 -6.21 9.81 -6.36
CA VAL A 33 -6.32 11.20 -5.92
C VAL A 33 -5.54 12.10 -6.87
N THR A 34 -4.32 11.69 -7.21
CA THR A 34 -3.45 12.30 -8.21
C THR A 34 -2.62 11.22 -8.91
N GLU A 35 -1.91 11.59 -9.98
CA GLU A 35 -0.99 10.70 -10.72
C GLU A 35 0.15 10.11 -9.87
N THR A 36 0.38 10.67 -8.68
CA THR A 36 1.39 10.26 -7.72
C THR A 36 0.80 9.83 -6.38
N ARG A 37 -0.53 9.89 -6.18
CA ARG A 37 -1.15 9.62 -4.89
C ARG A 37 -2.45 8.84 -5.03
N THR A 38 -2.56 7.77 -4.26
CA THR A 38 -3.75 6.92 -4.22
C THR A 38 -4.12 6.57 -2.79
N LEU A 39 -5.43 6.47 -2.53
CA LEU A 39 -5.95 5.93 -1.28
C LEU A 39 -6.35 4.48 -1.50
N VAL A 40 -5.89 3.59 -0.63
CA VAL A 40 -6.12 2.15 -0.75
C VAL A 40 -6.92 1.65 0.44
N ILE A 41 -7.95 0.87 0.17
CA ILE A 41 -8.75 0.18 1.18
C ILE A 41 -8.31 -1.27 1.24
N PHE A 42 -7.46 -1.59 2.20
CA PHE A 42 -6.88 -2.91 2.36
C PHE A 42 -7.37 -3.57 3.64
N LYS A 43 -8.11 -4.68 3.52
CA LYS A 43 -8.66 -5.42 4.67
C LYS A 43 -9.38 -4.52 5.69
N THR A 44 -10.18 -3.56 5.20
CA THR A 44 -10.89 -2.53 5.99
C THR A 44 -10.01 -1.46 6.65
N ALA A 45 -8.70 -1.49 6.44
CA ALA A 45 -7.81 -0.36 6.73
C ALA A 45 -7.82 0.65 5.59
N ILE A 46 -7.51 1.91 5.89
CA ILE A 46 -7.32 2.97 4.90
C ILE A 46 -5.85 3.36 4.90
N LEU A 47 -5.22 3.24 3.73
CA LEU A 47 -3.83 3.63 3.50
C LEU A 47 -3.77 4.76 2.47
N SER A 48 -2.86 5.70 2.67
CA SER A 48 -2.46 6.67 1.66
C SER A 48 -1.10 6.27 1.13
N LEU A 49 -1.02 6.09 -0.19
CA LEU A 49 0.24 5.89 -0.87
C LEU A 49 0.56 7.13 -1.68
N GLU A 50 1.75 7.67 -1.45
CA GLU A 50 2.30 8.78 -2.20
C GLU A 50 3.63 8.36 -2.82
N SER A 51 3.77 8.57 -4.13
CA SER A 51 5.01 8.27 -4.84
C SER A 51 6.05 9.32 -4.48
N ASN A 52 7.18 8.85 -3.95
CA ASN A 52 8.37 9.65 -3.72
C ASN A 52 9.25 9.67 -4.99
N GLU A 53 9.24 8.59 -5.75
CA GLU A 53 9.99 8.45 -6.99
C GLU A 53 9.20 7.64 -8.03
N GLY A 54 8.95 8.27 -9.19
CA GLY A 54 8.15 7.72 -10.27
C GLY A 54 6.70 8.21 -10.27
N THR A 55 5.82 7.41 -10.87
CA THR A 55 4.35 7.56 -10.83
C THR A 55 3.75 6.27 -10.29
N LEU A 56 2.44 6.23 -10.05
CA LEU A 56 1.76 5.02 -9.56
C LEU A 56 1.90 3.80 -10.51
N THR A 57 2.19 4.01 -11.79
CA THR A 57 2.39 2.93 -12.79
C THR A 57 3.86 2.53 -12.97
N THR A 58 4.81 3.36 -12.54
CA THR A 58 6.24 3.07 -12.60
C THR A 58 6.88 3.40 -11.25
N LEU A 59 6.29 2.83 -10.20
CA LEU A 59 6.56 3.20 -8.83
C LEU A 59 7.89 2.60 -8.39
N SER A 60 8.89 3.44 -8.17
CA SER A 60 10.20 3.03 -7.65
C SER A 60 10.34 3.33 -6.16
N GLY A 61 9.64 4.36 -5.67
CA GLY A 61 9.63 4.73 -4.26
C GLY A 61 8.28 5.29 -3.85
N ALA A 62 7.79 4.86 -2.68
CA ALA A 62 6.53 5.32 -2.12
C ALA A 62 6.63 5.53 -0.62
N GLU A 63 5.93 6.54 -0.12
CA GLU A 63 5.54 6.64 1.27
C GLU A 63 4.14 6.07 1.45
N ILE A 64 3.97 5.22 2.46
CA ILE A 64 2.71 4.57 2.80
C ILE A 64 2.34 4.98 4.21
N THR A 65 1.19 5.63 4.36
CA THR A 65 0.67 6.10 5.64
C THR A 65 -0.64 5.41 5.95
N VAL A 66 -0.80 4.89 7.17
CA VAL A 66 -2.06 4.28 7.62
C VAL A 66 -2.95 5.35 8.25
N TYR A 67 -4.05 5.72 7.60
CA TYR A 67 -5.01 6.65 8.17
C TYR A 67 -6.01 6.00 9.11
N GLU A 68 -6.40 4.76 8.81
CA GLU A 68 -7.35 4.02 9.64
C GLU A 68 -6.92 2.55 9.71
N LEU A 69 -6.81 2.00 10.91
CA LEU A 69 -6.60 0.57 11.13
C LEU A 69 -7.87 -0.22 10.77
N PRO A 70 -7.74 -1.53 10.46
CA PRO A 70 -8.90 -2.38 10.27
C PRO A 70 -9.88 -2.27 11.46
N ARG A 71 -11.17 -2.11 11.19
CA ARG A 71 -12.20 -1.82 12.22
C ARG A 71 -12.30 -2.82 13.38
N HIS A 72 -11.71 -4.00 13.25
CA HIS A 72 -11.68 -5.03 14.28
C HIS A 72 -10.31 -5.19 14.97
N THR A 73 -9.39 -4.22 14.82
CA THR A 73 -8.14 -4.24 15.58
C THR A 73 -8.39 -3.88 17.03
N THR A 74 -8.24 -4.85 17.92
CA THR A 74 -8.19 -4.64 19.37
C THR A 74 -6.74 -4.79 19.83
N THR A 75 -5.86 -3.92 19.32
CA THR A 75 -4.44 -3.92 19.68
C THR A 75 -4.19 -2.90 20.79
N ASP A 76 -3.31 -3.24 21.73
CA ASP A 76 -2.78 -2.31 22.74
C ASP A 76 -1.69 -1.39 22.13
N ASP A 77 -1.17 -1.78 20.95
CA ASP A 77 -0.08 -1.11 20.24
C ASP A 77 -0.50 -0.84 18.78
N PRO A 78 -1.17 0.30 18.51
CA PRO A 78 -1.71 0.61 17.19
C PRO A 78 -0.61 0.97 16.19
N GLU A 79 0.54 1.43 16.65
CA GLU A 79 1.70 1.75 15.79
C GLU A 79 2.32 0.48 15.19
N ASN A 80 2.46 -0.57 16.02
CA ASN A 80 2.94 -1.86 15.56
C ASN A 80 1.95 -2.52 14.58
N GLU A 81 0.65 -2.46 14.86
CA GLU A 81 -0.37 -2.99 13.95
C GLU A 81 -0.38 -2.22 12.62
N ALA A 82 -0.28 -0.89 12.65
CA ALA A 82 -0.20 -0.09 11.42
C ALA A 82 1.02 -0.49 10.57
N SER A 83 2.17 -0.67 11.23
CA SER A 83 3.38 -1.18 10.58
C SER A 83 3.15 -2.57 9.98
N SER A 84 2.51 -3.48 10.70
CA SER A 84 2.19 -4.83 10.21
C SER A 84 1.21 -4.82 9.03
N VAL A 85 0.24 -3.88 9.01
CA VAL A 85 -0.67 -3.68 7.90
C VAL A 85 0.08 -3.23 6.65
N ILE A 86 1.02 -2.28 6.78
CA ILE A 86 1.87 -1.84 5.67
C ILE A 86 2.71 -3.00 5.14
N GLU A 87 3.38 -3.76 6.02
CA GLU A 87 4.21 -4.90 5.60
C GLU A 87 3.39 -5.96 4.85
N LYS A 88 2.19 -6.31 5.35
CA LYS A 88 1.28 -7.27 4.68
C LYS A 88 0.73 -6.75 3.35
N PHE A 89 0.60 -5.44 3.21
CA PHE A 89 0.19 -4.82 1.96
C PHE A 89 1.32 -4.93 0.93
N ILE A 90 2.54 -4.54 1.31
CA ILE A 90 3.73 -4.62 0.45
C ILE A 90 4.02 -6.06 0.01
N ASP A 91 3.94 -7.03 0.93
CA ASP A 91 4.13 -8.45 0.61
C ASP A 91 3.15 -8.93 -0.46
N GLN A 92 1.87 -8.58 -0.34
CA GLN A 92 0.86 -8.95 -1.35
C GLN A 92 1.08 -8.27 -2.70
N ILE A 93 1.42 -6.98 -2.71
CA ILE A 93 1.72 -6.27 -3.96
C ILE A 93 2.92 -6.90 -4.65
N THR A 94 4.00 -7.13 -3.93
CA THR A 94 5.24 -7.71 -4.49
C THR A 94 5.00 -9.16 -4.95
N SER A 95 4.19 -9.92 -4.22
CA SER A 95 3.79 -11.27 -4.63
C SER A 95 2.95 -11.28 -5.92
N ALA A 96 2.04 -10.31 -6.08
CA ALA A 96 1.26 -10.15 -7.30
C ALA A 96 2.15 -9.84 -8.51
N GLU A 97 3.12 -8.93 -8.35
CA GLU A 97 4.07 -8.56 -9.42
C GLU A 97 5.00 -9.71 -9.83
N MET A 98 5.42 -10.57 -8.88
CA MET A 98 6.14 -11.81 -9.23
C MET A 98 5.26 -12.82 -9.97
N THR A 99 3.97 -12.84 -9.67
CA THR A 99 3.02 -13.78 -10.29
C THR A 99 2.67 -13.34 -11.72
N THR A 100 2.60 -12.03 -11.99
CA THR A 100 2.40 -11.50 -13.34
C THR A 100 3.65 -11.66 -14.23
N ALA A 101 4.85 -11.62 -13.65
CA ALA A 101 6.11 -11.91 -14.36
C ALA A 101 6.23 -13.38 -14.84
N SER A 102 5.44 -14.29 -14.26
CA SER A 102 5.48 -15.74 -14.58
C SER A 102 4.44 -16.18 -15.61
N ARG A 103 3.62 -15.27 -16.15
CA ARG A 103 2.60 -15.57 -17.18
C ARG A 103 3.03 -15.07 -18.55
N HIS A 104 4.11 -15.61 -19.07
CA HIS A 104 4.41 -15.58 -20.50
C HIS A 104 5.15 -16.87 -20.87
N GLU A 105 4.38 -17.89 -21.25
CA GLU A 105 4.71 -18.93 -22.26
C GLU A 105 3.52 -19.89 -22.45
#